data_AF-A0A2H1VZM9-F1
#
_entry.id   AF-A0A2H1VZM9-F1
#
_cell.length_a   1.000
_cell.length_b   1.000
_cell.length_c   1.000
_cell.angle_alpha   90.00
_cell.angle_beta   90.00
_cell.angle_gamma   90.00
#
_symmetry.space_group_name_H-M   'P 1'
#
loop_
_entity.id
_entity.type
_entity.pdbx_description
1 polymer ?
#
loop_
_entity_poly.entity_id
_entity_poly.type
_entity_poly.pdbx_seq_one_letter_code
_entity_poly.pdbx_strand_id
1 'polypeptide(L)'
;MQEWEATRLHPAVAAVLTAKSVASDLKQALQALLSTVDTNLAKHKYILGDKLSAADISIWSTLYPVYYNPELKSAYLAECSHITRWIEELASAKAIQEAVKQWGGSAAGPFGSSSALGIPQVASLSSPVGSPDEGAAVELGPTAEEIQAAKDNWLNGRKKLQKPLIPGKIVLPVKDRKNVLVTSALPYVNNVPHLGNIIGCVLSADIFARYCRLCDYNTLYISGTDEYGTATETKALEEGITPREICDKYFDIHNSVYRWFNIGFDYFGRTSTPQQTEIAQRMFLKLKDNGFVSSQSVDQLLCTNCDRFLADRFVEGTCPYPGCGYEDARGDQCDKCGKLITATELGSPRCKLCGTTPSVTPSQQLFIELGQ
;
A
#
# COMPACT_ATOMS: atom_id res chain seq x y z
N MET A 1 7.75 16.71 1.63
CA MET A 1 7.68 17.07 3.06
C MET A 1 7.47 15.87 3.97
N GLN A 2 6.60 14.91 3.67
CA GLN A 2 6.45 13.70 4.51
C GLN A 2 7.72 12.84 4.58
N GLU A 3 8.39 12.59 3.44
CA GLU A 3 9.69 11.90 3.44
C GLU A 3 10.76 12.65 4.25
N TRP A 4 10.81 13.98 4.10
CA TRP A 4 11.72 14.84 4.85
C TRP A 4 11.44 14.79 6.35
N GLU A 5 10.16 14.77 6.75
CA GLU A 5 9.76 14.63 8.15
C GLU A 5 10.21 13.27 8.71
N ALA A 6 9.91 12.17 8.02
CA ALA A 6 10.27 10.82 8.45
C ALA A 6 11.80 10.57 8.51
N THR A 7 12.58 11.19 7.62
CA THR A 7 14.03 10.96 7.52
C THR A 7 14.87 11.98 8.28
N ARG A 8 14.35 13.18 8.56
CA ARG A 8 15.11 14.28 9.18
C ARG A 8 14.50 14.75 10.50
N LEU A 9 13.25 15.20 10.49
CA LEU A 9 12.61 15.83 11.65
C LEU A 9 12.27 14.82 12.75
N HIS A 10 11.60 13.74 12.40
CA HIS A 10 11.18 12.72 13.36
C HIS A 10 12.35 12.07 14.09
N PRO A 11 13.45 11.65 13.42
CA PRO A 11 14.62 11.11 14.12
C PRO A 11 15.25 12.11 15.10
N ALA A 12 15.32 13.40 14.73
CA ALA A 12 15.86 14.44 15.60
C ALA A 12 15.00 14.66 16.85
N VAL A 13 13.67 14.73 16.68
CA VAL A 13 12.72 14.85 17.80
C VAL A 13 12.78 13.60 18.70
N ALA A 14 12.77 12.40 18.12
CA ALA A 14 12.86 11.16 18.87
C ALA A 14 14.16 11.04 19.68
N ALA A 15 15.28 11.48 19.11
CA ALA A 15 16.57 11.51 19.82
C ALA A 15 16.55 12.49 21.00
N VAL A 16 15.95 13.68 20.85
CA VAL A 16 15.81 14.66 21.95
C VAL A 16 14.91 14.13 23.06
N LEU A 17 13.81 13.44 22.73
CA LEU A 17 12.87 12.89 23.71
C LEU A 17 13.43 11.72 24.52
N THR A 18 14.39 10.98 23.97
CA THR A 18 14.95 9.76 24.59
C THR A 18 16.30 9.97 25.25
N ALA A 19 17.00 11.08 24.94
CA ALA A 19 18.30 11.39 25.51
C ALA A 19 18.20 11.77 27.00
N LYS A 20 19.03 11.12 27.85
CA LYS A 20 19.22 11.54 29.25
C LYS A 20 19.85 12.93 29.38
N SER A 21 20.69 13.30 28.40
CA SER A 21 21.29 14.62 28.24
C SER A 21 21.41 14.92 26.75
N VAL A 22 20.86 16.04 26.29
CA VAL A 22 20.88 16.40 24.86
C VAL A 22 22.22 17.04 24.51
N ALA A 23 22.96 16.44 23.58
CA ALA A 23 24.21 16.99 23.06
C ALA A 23 23.97 18.32 22.32
N SER A 24 24.95 19.24 22.34
CA SER A 24 24.86 20.54 21.66
C SER A 24 24.51 20.42 20.18
N ASP A 25 25.06 19.42 19.51
CA ASP A 25 24.94 19.26 18.06
C ASP A 25 23.54 18.79 17.67
N LEU A 26 22.94 17.90 18.49
CA LEU A 26 21.56 17.48 18.33
C LEU A 26 20.59 18.63 18.59
N LYS A 27 20.90 19.49 19.58
CA LYS A 27 20.12 20.70 19.85
C LYS A 27 20.13 21.63 18.65
N GLN A 28 21.30 21.93 18.10
CA GLN A 28 21.47 22.78 16.91
C GLN A 28 20.79 22.18 15.68
N ALA A 29 20.92 20.87 15.45
CA ALA A 29 20.30 20.18 14.33
C ALA A 29 18.77 20.26 14.38
N LEU A 30 18.15 19.99 15.54
CA LEU A 30 16.70 20.14 15.69
C LEU A 30 16.28 21.60 15.48
N GLN A 31 17.05 22.57 16.00
CA GLN A 31 16.75 23.99 15.87
C GLN A 31 16.81 24.47 14.41
N ALA A 32 17.74 23.95 13.59
CA ALA A 32 17.79 24.22 12.15
C ALA A 32 16.60 23.61 11.39
N LEU A 33 16.18 22.39 11.75
CA LEU A 33 15.00 21.75 11.16
C LEU A 33 13.72 22.50 11.51
N LEU A 34 13.58 22.95 12.77
CA LEU A 34 12.46 23.78 13.21
C LEU A 34 12.45 25.13 12.51
N SER A 35 13.60 25.79 12.34
CA SER A 35 13.70 27.04 11.57
C SER A 35 13.23 26.87 10.12
N THR A 36 13.49 25.71 9.51
CA THR A 36 12.99 25.40 8.15
C THR A 36 11.45 25.31 8.13
N VAL A 37 10.85 24.66 9.12
CA VAL A 37 9.39 24.56 9.25
C VAL A 37 8.77 25.94 9.51
N ASP A 38 9.35 26.71 10.44
CA ASP A 38 8.86 28.04 10.80
C ASP A 38 8.93 29.01 9.61
N THR A 39 10.02 28.96 8.83
CA THR A 39 10.18 29.75 7.59
C THR A 39 9.11 29.43 6.54
N ASN A 40 8.70 28.16 6.42
CA ASN A 40 7.63 27.79 5.49
C ASN A 40 6.27 28.32 5.98
N LEU A 41 6.00 28.23 7.28
CA LEU A 41 4.79 28.76 7.92
C LEU A 41 4.78 30.30 8.00
N ALA A 42 5.91 30.97 7.74
CA ALA A 42 5.99 32.41 7.54
C ALA A 42 5.35 32.83 6.21
N LYS A 43 5.53 32.00 5.18
CA LYS A 43 5.14 32.30 3.80
C LYS A 43 3.73 31.83 3.48
N HIS A 44 3.31 30.75 4.11
CA HIS A 44 2.06 30.06 3.81
C HIS A 44 1.29 29.74 5.08
N LYS A 45 -0.03 29.58 4.96
CA LYS A 45 -0.89 29.21 6.09
C LYS A 45 -0.59 27.79 6.62
N TYR A 46 -0.22 26.87 5.72
CA TYR A 46 0.10 25.46 5.99
C TYR A 46 1.43 25.08 5.32
N ILE A 47 1.97 23.91 5.67
CA ILE A 47 3.33 23.48 5.28
C ILE A 47 3.55 23.47 3.75
N LEU A 48 2.51 23.14 2.96
CA LEU A 48 2.59 23.02 1.50
C LEU A 48 1.77 24.10 0.76
N GLY A 49 1.36 25.17 1.44
CA GLY A 49 0.56 26.25 0.83
C GLY A 49 -0.62 26.65 1.70
N ASP A 50 -1.74 27.03 1.08
CA ASP A 50 -2.89 27.59 1.80
C ASP A 50 -4.00 26.59 2.14
N LYS A 51 -3.79 25.31 1.80
CA LYS A 51 -4.70 24.20 2.16
C LYS A 51 -4.03 23.23 3.11
N LEU A 52 -4.80 22.76 4.09
CA LEU A 52 -4.39 21.70 5.00
C LEU A 52 -4.07 20.41 4.22
N SER A 53 -2.93 19.81 4.52
CA SER A 53 -2.45 18.61 3.86
C SER A 53 -2.06 17.51 4.86
N ALA A 54 -1.82 16.30 4.36
CA ALA A 54 -1.31 15.21 5.18
C ALA A 54 0.12 15.49 5.72
N ALA A 55 0.87 16.40 5.10
CA ALA A 55 2.17 16.83 5.62
C ALA A 55 2.02 17.65 6.91
N ASP A 56 0.96 18.47 7.00
CA ASP A 56 0.66 19.25 8.20
C ASP A 56 0.35 18.33 9.39
N ILE A 57 -0.48 17.31 9.16
CA ILE A 57 -0.83 16.34 10.20
C ILE A 57 0.40 15.56 10.67
N SER A 58 1.24 15.09 9.74
CA SER A 58 2.47 14.34 10.07
C SER A 58 3.43 15.16 10.92
N ILE A 59 3.74 16.38 10.47
CA ILE A 59 4.67 17.28 11.18
C ILE A 59 4.07 17.72 12.53
N TRP A 60 2.76 18.00 12.59
CA TRP A 60 2.08 18.37 13.82
C TRP A 60 2.17 17.23 14.86
N SER A 61 1.93 15.99 14.42
CA SER A 61 2.08 14.80 15.28
C SER A 61 3.50 14.62 15.79
N THR A 62 4.51 14.85 14.95
CA THR A 62 5.93 14.76 15.36
C THR A 62 6.32 15.88 16.32
N LEU A 63 5.79 17.10 16.16
CA LEU A 63 6.09 18.23 17.05
C LEU A 63 5.23 18.29 18.31
N TYR A 64 4.16 17.49 18.39
CA TYR A 64 3.27 17.43 19.54
C TYR A 64 4.02 17.33 20.89
N PRO A 65 4.91 16.34 21.12
CA PRO A 65 5.61 16.22 22.40
C PRO A 65 6.59 17.37 22.66
N VAL A 66 7.13 18.01 21.62
CA VAL A 66 8.01 19.19 21.76
C VAL A 66 7.21 20.40 22.22
N TYR A 67 5.99 20.58 21.73
CA TYR A 67 5.13 21.70 22.08
C TYR A 67 4.45 21.53 23.45
N TYR A 68 3.97 20.34 23.78
CA TYR A 68 3.20 20.11 25.02
C TYR A 68 4.08 19.78 26.24
N ASN A 69 5.38 19.53 26.06
CA ASN A 69 6.35 19.47 27.15
C ASN A 69 6.91 20.88 27.44
N PRO A 70 6.70 21.47 28.63
CA PRO A 70 7.13 22.83 28.95
C PRO A 70 8.65 23.07 28.78
N GLU A 71 9.47 22.10 29.15
CA GLU A 71 10.93 22.19 29.05
C GLU A 71 11.36 22.25 27.58
N LEU A 72 10.84 21.34 26.76
CA LEU A 72 11.17 21.29 25.33
C LEU A 72 10.60 22.49 24.56
N LYS A 73 9.39 22.93 24.90
CA LYS A 73 8.78 24.12 24.29
C LYS A 73 9.66 25.35 24.52
N SER A 74 10.11 25.56 25.76
CA SER A 74 11.00 26.67 26.09
C SER A 74 12.38 26.56 25.43
N ALA A 75 12.90 25.34 25.27
CA ALA A 75 14.23 25.11 24.73
C ALA A 75 14.31 25.22 23.20
N TYR A 76 13.25 24.85 22.47
CA TYR A 76 13.30 24.67 21.02
C TYR A 76 12.31 25.55 20.23
N LEU A 77 11.21 25.97 20.84
CA LEU A 77 10.15 26.70 20.14
C LEU A 77 10.05 28.17 20.56
N ALA A 78 10.90 28.65 21.46
CA ALA A 78 10.90 30.04 21.93
C ALA A 78 11.03 31.07 20.78
N GLU A 79 11.81 30.74 19.75
CA GLU A 79 12.04 31.59 18.58
C GLU A 79 11.16 31.21 17.37
N CYS A 80 10.32 30.18 17.49
CA CYS A 80 9.48 29.65 16.40
C CYS A 80 8.01 30.08 16.59
N SER A 81 7.75 31.37 16.39
CA SER A 81 6.43 31.96 16.62
C SER A 81 5.35 31.45 15.65
N HIS A 82 5.73 31.06 14.43
CA HIS A 82 4.79 30.65 13.40
C HIS A 82 4.38 29.19 13.58
N ILE A 83 5.31 28.33 14.00
CA ILE A 83 5.02 26.97 14.46
C ILE A 83 4.03 27.00 15.63
N THR A 84 4.26 27.89 16.61
CA THR A 84 3.38 28.03 17.78
C THR A 84 1.95 28.40 17.38
N ARG A 85 1.78 29.43 16.55
CA ARG A 85 0.47 29.82 15.98
C ARG A 85 -0.19 28.68 15.22
N TRP A 86 0.56 28.02 14.34
CA TRP A 86 0.04 26.93 13.49
C TRP A 86 -0.40 25.71 14.31
N ILE A 87 0.34 25.33 15.36
CA ILE A 87 -0.05 24.25 16.27
C ILE A 87 -1.35 24.57 17.01
N GLU A 88 -1.49 25.81 17.49
CA GLU A 88 -2.70 26.26 18.20
C GLU A 88 -3.92 26.31 17.27
N GLU A 89 -3.74 26.79 16.04
CA GLU A 89 -4.78 26.77 15.00
C GLU A 89 -5.24 25.32 14.71
N LEU A 90 -4.30 24.38 14.54
CA LEU A 90 -4.63 22.96 14.32
C LEU A 90 -5.28 22.32 15.56
N ALA A 91 -4.79 22.60 16.76
CA ALA A 91 -5.34 22.06 18.01
C ALA A 91 -6.78 22.55 18.29
N SER A 92 -7.20 23.66 17.68
CA SER A 92 -8.59 24.16 17.76
C SER A 92 -9.59 23.32 16.94
N ALA A 93 -9.12 22.51 15.99
CA ALA A 93 -9.97 21.71 15.13
C ALA A 93 -10.62 20.55 15.90
N LYS A 94 -11.95 20.43 15.78
CA LYS A 94 -12.74 19.39 16.48
C LYS A 94 -12.21 17.96 16.23
N ALA A 95 -11.84 17.65 14.99
CA ALA A 95 -11.30 16.34 14.62
C ALA A 95 -9.98 16.01 15.34
N ILE A 96 -9.11 17.01 15.55
CA ILE A 96 -7.85 16.84 16.28
C ILE A 96 -8.12 16.67 17.77
N GLN A 97 -9.05 17.45 18.34
CA GLN A 97 -9.44 17.32 19.74
C GLN A 97 -10.04 15.93 20.05
N GLU A 98 -10.89 15.40 19.15
CA GLU A 98 -11.44 14.06 19.26
C GLU A 98 -10.35 12.98 19.16
N ALA A 99 -9.39 13.14 18.24
CA ALA A 99 -8.27 12.21 18.09
C ALA A 99 -7.34 12.20 19.33
N VAL A 100 -7.03 13.37 19.90
CA VAL A 100 -6.17 13.50 21.09
C VAL A 100 -6.81 12.84 22.33
N LYS A 101 -8.15 12.90 22.46
CA LYS A 101 -8.88 12.25 23.55
C LYS A 101 -8.72 10.72 23.55
N GLN A 102 -8.51 10.09 22.39
CA GLN A 102 -8.42 8.63 22.28
C GLN A 102 -7.23 8.03 23.04
N TRP A 103 -6.20 8.83 23.33
CA TRP A 103 -4.98 8.37 24.00
C TRP A 103 -4.64 9.22 25.25
N GLY A 104 -5.63 9.92 25.81
CA GLY A 104 -5.51 10.59 27.11
C GLY A 104 -4.77 11.92 27.12
N GLY A 105 -4.33 12.44 25.97
CA GLY A 105 -3.78 13.80 25.82
C GLY A 105 -2.44 14.07 26.51
N SER A 106 -1.67 13.03 26.85
CA SER A 106 -0.37 13.17 27.51
C SER A 106 0.61 14.04 26.71
N ALA A 107 1.35 14.92 27.38
CA ALA A 107 2.43 15.70 26.77
C ALA A 107 3.57 14.82 26.21
N ALA A 108 3.67 13.57 26.64
CA ALA A 108 4.62 12.60 26.09
C ALA A 108 4.17 12.00 24.73
N GLY A 109 2.96 12.31 24.27
CA GLY A 109 2.37 11.63 23.11
C GLY A 109 2.06 10.15 23.41
N PRO A 110 1.58 9.39 22.41
CA PRO A 110 1.54 7.92 22.48
C PRO A 110 2.95 7.28 22.47
N PHE A 111 4.02 8.08 22.34
CA PHE A 111 5.42 7.65 22.27
C PHE A 111 6.11 7.58 23.65
N GLY A 112 5.40 7.94 24.72
CA GLY A 112 5.87 7.77 26.09
C GLY A 112 6.04 6.29 26.42
N SER A 113 7.28 5.81 26.35
CA SER A 113 7.76 4.44 26.52
C SER A 113 7.66 3.54 25.26
N SER A 114 8.82 3.34 24.62
CA SER A 114 9.11 2.35 23.57
C SER A 114 8.35 2.48 22.24
N SER A 115 8.90 3.25 21.30
CA SER A 115 8.68 2.95 19.87
C SER A 115 9.26 1.57 19.55
N ALA A 116 8.41 0.65 19.10
CA ALA A 116 8.82 -0.67 18.59
C ALA A 116 9.60 -0.59 17.25
N LEU A 117 9.64 0.58 16.64
CA LEU A 117 10.47 0.90 15.48
C LEU A 117 11.71 1.59 16.02
N GLY A 118 12.84 0.87 16.05
CA GLY A 118 14.12 1.40 16.52
C GLY A 118 14.49 2.75 15.90
N ILE A 119 15.26 3.55 16.64
CA ILE A 119 15.68 4.90 16.28
C ILE A 119 16.59 4.84 15.04
N PRO A 120 16.26 5.49 13.91
CA PRO A 120 17.21 5.69 12.82
C PRO A 120 18.36 6.58 13.32
N GLN A 121 19.61 6.14 13.21
CA GLN A 121 20.75 7.00 13.54
C GLN A 121 20.76 8.24 12.64
N VAL A 122 20.86 9.43 13.25
CA VAL A 122 20.86 10.77 12.62
C VAL A 122 22.15 11.04 11.82
N ALA A 123 22.88 10.01 11.39
CA ALA A 123 24.19 10.13 10.75
C ALA A 123 24.16 10.58 9.27
N SER A 124 23.00 10.86 8.70
CA SER A 124 22.83 11.07 7.25
C SER A 124 22.51 12.52 6.83
N LEU A 125 22.66 13.51 7.72
CA LEU A 125 22.32 14.91 7.45
C LEU A 125 23.48 15.83 7.05
N SER A 126 24.74 15.39 7.13
CA SER A 126 25.90 16.20 6.73
C SER A 126 26.94 15.39 5.95
N SER A 127 26.83 15.45 4.61
CA SER A 127 27.92 15.61 3.62
C SER A 127 27.90 14.64 2.40
N PRO A 128 28.28 15.14 1.21
CA PRO A 128 28.59 14.34 0.02
C PRO A 128 29.98 13.69 0.14
N VAL A 129 30.20 12.61 -0.61
CA VAL A 129 31.48 11.94 -0.96
C VAL A 129 32.73 12.40 -0.19
N GLY A 130 33.31 11.50 0.62
CA GLY A 130 34.75 11.50 0.91
C GLY A 130 35.14 11.45 2.39
N SER A 131 35.81 10.33 2.73
CA SER A 131 36.85 10.09 3.76
C SER A 131 36.60 10.40 5.24
N PRO A 132 37.09 9.52 6.15
CA PRO A 132 36.95 9.70 7.60
C PRO A 132 37.98 10.72 8.11
N ASP A 133 37.60 11.57 9.06
CA ASP A 133 38.58 12.35 9.81
C ASP A 133 38.32 12.34 11.32
N GLU A 134 39.43 12.30 12.04
CA GLU A 134 39.64 11.92 13.42
C GLU A 134 39.30 13.05 14.41
N GLY A 135 38.79 12.73 15.62
CA GLY A 135 38.84 13.71 16.72
C GLY A 135 37.88 13.65 17.91
N ALA A 136 37.56 12.48 18.49
CA ALA A 136 37.34 12.25 19.94
C ALA A 136 36.67 10.88 20.14
N ALA A 137 37.31 10.00 20.91
CA ALA A 137 37.01 8.57 21.02
C ALA A 137 35.66 8.28 21.72
N VAL A 138 34.58 8.33 20.94
CA VAL A 138 33.56 7.27 21.02
C VAL A 138 34.16 6.12 20.23
N GLU A 139 34.14 4.88 20.73
CA GLU A 139 34.43 3.71 19.87
C GLU A 139 33.36 3.67 18.77
N LEU A 140 33.59 4.44 17.71
CA LEU A 140 32.85 4.51 16.45
C LEU A 140 33.38 3.44 15.47
N GLY A 141 34.29 2.59 15.94
CA GLY A 141 34.77 1.42 15.23
C GLY A 141 34.10 0.14 15.76
N PRO A 142 34.10 -0.93 14.98
CA PRO A 142 33.71 -2.23 15.49
C PRO A 142 34.55 -2.56 16.72
N THR A 143 33.88 -3.01 17.79
CA THR A 143 34.52 -3.45 19.02
C THR A 143 35.58 -4.52 18.72
N ALA A 144 36.57 -4.68 19.60
CA ALA A 144 37.57 -5.73 19.45
C ALA A 144 36.92 -7.13 19.32
N GLU A 145 35.78 -7.34 19.98
CA GLU A 145 34.97 -8.55 19.88
C GLU A 145 34.33 -8.71 18.49
N GLU A 146 33.75 -7.66 17.90
CA GLU A 146 33.18 -7.68 16.55
C GLU A 146 34.25 -7.91 15.48
N ILE A 147 35.42 -7.26 15.61
CA ILE A 147 36.56 -7.46 14.70
C ILE A 147 37.04 -8.91 14.77
N GLN A 148 37.19 -9.45 15.97
CA GLN A 148 37.63 -10.83 16.17
C GLN A 148 36.59 -11.82 15.63
N ALA A 149 35.29 -11.59 15.88
CA ALA A 149 34.21 -12.42 15.35
C ALA A 149 34.15 -12.38 13.81
N ALA A 150 34.31 -11.19 13.20
CA ALA A 150 34.36 -11.04 11.75
C ALA A 150 35.58 -11.77 11.15
N LYS A 151 36.76 -11.63 11.77
CA LYS A 151 37.99 -12.34 11.38
C LYS A 151 37.81 -13.87 11.47
N ASP A 152 37.22 -14.35 12.56
CA ASP A 152 36.98 -15.78 12.75
C ASP A 152 35.96 -16.33 11.75
N ASN A 153 34.89 -15.57 11.45
CA ASN A 153 33.93 -15.93 10.42
C ASN A 153 34.52 -15.86 9.00
N TRP A 154 35.41 -14.91 8.71
CA TRP A 154 36.09 -14.84 7.42
C TRP A 154 37.02 -16.04 7.21
N LEU A 155 37.85 -16.38 8.21
CA LEU A 155 38.83 -17.46 8.12
C LEU A 155 38.20 -18.86 8.23
N ASN A 156 37.17 -19.02 9.07
CA ASN A 156 36.60 -20.33 9.41
C ASN A 156 35.11 -20.49 9.08
N GLY A 157 34.39 -19.43 8.69
CA GLY A 157 32.94 -19.47 8.47
C GLY A 157 32.51 -20.43 7.36
N ARG A 158 33.36 -20.67 6.35
CA ARG A 158 33.10 -21.68 5.31
C ARG A 158 32.91 -23.09 5.90
N LYS A 159 33.60 -23.42 7.00
CA LYS A 159 33.45 -24.71 7.70
C LYS A 159 32.13 -24.81 8.47
N LYS A 160 31.52 -23.66 8.79
CA LYS A 160 30.24 -23.53 9.50
C LYS A 160 29.04 -23.40 8.55
N LEU A 161 29.27 -23.30 7.24
CA LEU A 161 28.18 -23.25 6.26
C LEU A 161 27.37 -24.54 6.35
N GLN A 162 26.06 -24.39 6.52
CA GLN A 162 25.15 -25.52 6.45
C GLN A 162 25.14 -26.07 5.02
N LYS A 163 24.86 -27.37 4.88
CA LYS A 163 24.62 -27.94 3.55
C LYS A 163 23.39 -27.24 2.96
N PRO A 164 23.50 -26.66 1.75
CA PRO A 164 22.38 -25.95 1.14
C PRO A 164 21.19 -26.90 1.01
N LEU A 165 19.98 -26.41 1.26
CA LEU A 165 18.77 -27.10 0.84
C LEU A 165 18.85 -27.28 -0.68
N ILE A 166 18.74 -28.51 -1.15
CA ILE A 166 18.55 -28.80 -2.57
C ILE A 166 17.04 -28.82 -2.78
N PRO A 167 16.44 -27.78 -3.37
CA PRO A 167 15.01 -27.79 -3.60
C PRO A 167 14.66 -28.93 -4.56
N GLY A 168 13.68 -29.74 -4.19
CA GLY A 168 13.07 -30.68 -5.11
C GLY A 168 12.34 -29.96 -6.25
N LYS A 169 11.88 -30.71 -7.26
CA LYS A 169 11.07 -30.15 -8.37
C LYS A 169 9.77 -29.50 -7.88
N ILE A 170 9.28 -29.92 -6.70
CA ILE A 170 8.10 -29.38 -6.03
C ILE A 170 8.53 -28.97 -4.62
N VAL A 171 8.24 -27.73 -4.25
CA VAL A 171 8.52 -27.19 -2.91
C VAL A 171 7.34 -27.50 -2.00
N LEU A 172 7.57 -28.33 -0.99
CA LEU A 172 6.58 -28.67 0.05
C LEU A 172 7.10 -28.19 1.41
N PRO A 173 6.21 -27.85 2.38
CA PRO A 173 6.63 -27.48 3.71
C PRO A 173 7.51 -28.54 4.37
N VAL A 174 8.66 -28.11 4.92
CA VAL A 174 9.59 -28.97 5.65
C VAL A 174 9.41 -28.72 7.15
N LYS A 175 9.24 -29.80 7.92
CA LYS A 175 9.12 -29.73 9.37
C LYS A 175 10.40 -29.13 9.99
N ASP A 176 10.23 -28.32 11.04
CA ASP A 176 11.32 -27.69 11.80
C ASP A 176 12.20 -26.72 10.97
N ARG A 177 11.71 -26.28 9.81
CA ARG A 177 12.31 -25.22 8.99
C ARG A 177 11.34 -24.07 8.78
N LYS A 178 11.88 -22.88 8.46
CA LYS A 178 11.08 -21.73 8.06
C LYS A 178 10.52 -21.97 6.64
N ASN A 179 9.20 -22.06 6.55
CA ASN A 179 8.47 -22.23 5.30
C ASN A 179 7.83 -20.89 4.90
N VAL A 180 8.11 -20.42 3.69
CA VAL A 180 7.67 -19.11 3.20
C VAL A 180 6.86 -19.31 1.92
N LEU A 181 5.57 -19.03 1.98
CA LEU A 181 4.72 -18.90 0.80
C LEU A 181 4.73 -17.44 0.37
N VAL A 182 5.20 -17.18 -0.84
CA VAL A 182 5.18 -15.86 -1.48
C VAL A 182 4.15 -15.90 -2.60
N THR A 183 3.21 -14.96 -2.58
CA THR A 183 2.25 -14.76 -3.66
C THR A 183 2.38 -13.36 -4.21
N SER A 184 2.37 -13.21 -5.53
CA SER A 184 2.17 -11.91 -6.16
C SER A 184 0.72 -11.79 -6.62
N ALA A 185 0.16 -10.58 -6.56
CA ALA A 185 -1.18 -10.31 -7.05
C ALA A 185 -1.32 -10.79 -8.50
N LEU A 186 -2.47 -11.40 -8.82
CA LEU A 186 -2.74 -11.93 -10.15
C LEU A 186 -2.97 -10.75 -11.11
N PRO A 187 -2.12 -10.52 -12.12
CA PRO A 187 -2.43 -9.55 -13.17
C PRO A 187 -3.69 -9.93 -13.93
N TYR A 188 -4.56 -8.95 -14.17
CA TYR A 188 -5.67 -9.09 -15.12
C TYR A 188 -5.12 -9.38 -16.52
N VAL A 189 -5.57 -10.49 -17.11
CA VAL A 189 -5.00 -11.03 -18.35
C VAL A 189 -5.28 -10.15 -19.57
N ASN A 190 -6.31 -9.30 -19.54
CA ASN A 190 -6.76 -8.59 -20.74
C ASN A 190 -5.90 -7.38 -21.14
N ASN A 191 -4.74 -7.15 -20.48
CA ASN A 191 -3.86 -6.01 -20.74
C ASN A 191 -2.38 -6.42 -20.73
N VAL A 192 -1.55 -5.72 -21.49
CA VAL A 192 -0.09 -5.91 -21.42
C VAL A 192 0.43 -5.27 -20.11
N PRO A 193 1.24 -5.96 -19.29
CA PRO A 193 1.74 -5.39 -18.06
C PRO A 193 2.74 -4.25 -18.34
N HIS A 194 2.56 -3.11 -17.67
CA HIS A 194 3.50 -1.99 -17.70
C HIS A 194 4.45 -2.02 -16.48
N LEU A 195 5.48 -1.17 -16.49
CA LEU A 195 6.51 -1.14 -15.43
C LEU A 195 5.93 -0.96 -14.02
N GLY A 196 4.91 -0.11 -13.87
CA GLY A 196 4.17 0.04 -12.61
C GLY A 196 3.59 -1.27 -12.06
N ASN A 197 3.00 -2.14 -12.90
CA ASN A 197 2.50 -3.44 -12.44
C ASN A 197 3.66 -4.36 -12.04
N ILE A 198 4.77 -4.30 -12.79
CA ILE A 198 5.93 -5.16 -12.56
C ILE A 198 6.59 -4.84 -11.21
N ILE A 199 6.92 -3.57 -10.98
CA ILE A 199 7.57 -3.14 -9.73
C ILE A 199 6.64 -3.31 -8.52
N GLY A 200 5.36 -2.98 -8.68
CA GLY A 200 4.39 -3.02 -7.58
C GLY A 200 4.01 -4.43 -7.13
N CYS A 201 4.27 -5.46 -7.93
CA CYS A 201 3.83 -6.83 -7.65
C CYS A 201 4.96 -7.85 -7.85
N VAL A 202 5.24 -8.24 -9.10
CA VAL A 202 6.02 -9.46 -9.39
C VAL A 202 7.52 -9.29 -9.13
N LEU A 203 8.08 -8.10 -9.37
CA LEU A 203 9.50 -7.84 -9.17
C LEU A 203 9.84 -7.69 -7.68
N SER A 204 9.00 -6.98 -6.93
CA SER A 204 9.16 -6.86 -5.47
C SER A 204 9.06 -8.23 -4.78
N ALA A 205 8.08 -9.05 -5.18
CA ALA A 205 7.94 -10.40 -4.66
C ALA A 205 9.11 -11.32 -5.07
N ASP A 206 9.65 -11.17 -6.28
CA ASP A 206 10.81 -11.95 -6.74
C ASP A 206 12.08 -11.66 -5.93
N ILE A 207 12.38 -10.38 -5.66
CA ILE A 207 13.53 -9.98 -4.85
C ILE A 207 13.43 -10.63 -3.45
N PHE A 208 12.26 -10.56 -2.83
CA PHE A 208 12.02 -11.17 -1.53
C PHE A 208 12.12 -12.70 -1.56
N ALA A 209 11.56 -13.35 -2.59
CA ALA A 209 11.64 -14.80 -2.75
C ALA A 209 13.10 -15.26 -2.92
N ARG A 210 13.90 -14.55 -3.72
CA ARG A 210 15.33 -14.82 -3.90
C ARG A 210 16.11 -14.64 -2.60
N TYR A 211 15.86 -13.57 -1.86
CA TYR A 211 16.45 -13.37 -0.54
C TYR A 211 16.11 -14.52 0.42
N CYS A 212 14.85 -14.94 0.47
CA CYS A 212 14.42 -16.06 1.31
C CYS A 212 15.13 -17.37 0.95
N ARG A 213 15.30 -17.66 -0.35
CA ARG A 213 16.08 -18.81 -0.83
C ARG A 213 17.56 -18.71 -0.43
N LEU A 214 18.17 -17.52 -0.48
CA LEU A 214 19.55 -17.29 -0.02
C LEU A 214 19.71 -17.49 1.50
N CYS A 215 18.66 -17.23 2.28
CA CYS A 215 18.60 -17.51 3.71
C CYS A 215 18.32 -18.99 4.04
N ASP A 216 18.33 -19.89 3.07
CA ASP A 216 17.98 -21.32 3.20
C ASP A 216 16.54 -21.56 3.72
N TYR A 217 15.63 -20.60 3.53
CA TYR A 217 14.22 -20.78 3.83
C TYR A 217 13.54 -21.58 2.72
N ASN A 218 12.68 -22.52 3.12
CA ASN A 218 11.88 -23.30 2.19
C ASN A 218 10.81 -22.40 1.57
N THR A 219 11.06 -21.93 0.35
CA THR A 219 10.32 -20.83 -0.26
C THR A 219 9.58 -21.28 -1.49
N LEU A 220 8.26 -21.09 -1.52
CA LEU A 220 7.39 -21.32 -2.68
C LEU A 220 6.86 -19.97 -3.16
N TYR A 221 7.25 -19.54 -4.35
CA TYR A 221 6.79 -18.30 -4.98
C TYR A 221 5.87 -18.60 -6.17
N ILE A 222 4.60 -18.23 -6.04
CA ILE A 222 3.57 -18.46 -7.06
C ILE A 222 2.83 -17.19 -7.46
N SER A 223 2.36 -17.17 -8.70
CA SER A 223 1.40 -16.20 -9.22
C SER A 223 0.68 -16.80 -10.43
N GLY A 224 -0.02 -15.98 -11.20
CA GLY A 224 -0.74 -16.41 -12.39
C GLY A 224 -1.57 -15.28 -12.98
N THR A 225 -2.30 -15.55 -14.05
CA THR A 225 -3.23 -14.59 -14.65
C THR A 225 -4.62 -14.69 -14.05
N ASP A 226 -5.24 -13.54 -13.82
CA ASP A 226 -6.67 -13.43 -13.53
C ASP A 226 -7.47 -13.25 -14.84
N GLU A 227 -8.36 -14.18 -15.13
CA GLU A 227 -8.93 -14.38 -16.46
C GLU A 227 -10.45 -14.18 -16.54
N TYR A 228 -11.15 -14.21 -15.41
CA TYR A 228 -12.61 -14.06 -15.40
C TYR A 228 -13.03 -12.60 -15.28
N GLY A 229 -14.28 -12.34 -15.68
CA GLY A 229 -14.94 -11.05 -15.48
C GLY A 229 -15.32 -10.35 -16.78
N THR A 230 -16.17 -9.34 -16.64
CA THR A 230 -16.78 -8.60 -17.75
C THR A 230 -15.74 -7.96 -18.68
N ALA A 231 -14.61 -7.50 -18.12
CA ALA A 231 -13.56 -6.86 -18.92
C ALA A 231 -12.89 -7.83 -19.92
N THR A 232 -12.78 -9.12 -19.58
CA THR A 232 -12.32 -10.15 -20.52
C THR A 232 -13.34 -10.36 -21.63
N GLU A 233 -14.63 -10.45 -21.30
CA GLU A 233 -15.70 -10.61 -22.29
C GLU A 233 -15.78 -9.42 -23.25
N THR A 234 -15.72 -8.19 -22.73
CA THR A 234 -15.70 -6.96 -23.55
C THR A 234 -14.54 -7.00 -24.53
N LYS A 235 -13.33 -7.31 -24.04
CA LYS A 235 -12.13 -7.30 -24.85
C LYS A 235 -12.12 -8.42 -25.90
N ALA A 236 -12.64 -9.59 -25.54
CA ALA A 236 -12.84 -10.69 -26.48
C ALA A 236 -13.78 -10.29 -27.62
N LEU A 237 -14.89 -9.61 -27.30
CA LEU A 237 -15.84 -9.09 -28.28
C LEU A 237 -15.21 -8.03 -29.19
N GLU A 238 -14.44 -7.08 -28.63
CA GLU A 238 -13.70 -6.07 -29.40
C GLU A 238 -12.70 -6.69 -30.38
N GLU A 239 -12.04 -7.79 -29.99
CA GLU A 239 -11.08 -8.51 -30.84
C GLU A 239 -11.73 -9.56 -31.74
N GLY A 240 -13.04 -9.78 -31.65
CA GLY A 240 -13.77 -10.77 -32.44
C GLY A 240 -13.35 -12.23 -32.14
N ILE A 241 -12.91 -12.50 -30.91
CA ILE A 241 -12.47 -13.83 -30.45
C ILE A 241 -13.23 -14.24 -29.19
N THR A 242 -13.07 -15.50 -28.78
CA THR A 242 -13.69 -16.01 -27.55
C THR A 242 -12.93 -15.54 -26.29
N PRO A 243 -13.59 -15.49 -25.11
CA PRO A 243 -12.92 -15.22 -23.84
C PRO A 243 -11.75 -16.17 -23.55
N ARG A 244 -11.82 -17.41 -24.02
CA ARG A 244 -10.73 -18.36 -23.84
C ARG A 244 -9.51 -18.00 -24.68
N GLU A 245 -9.72 -17.69 -25.96
CA GLU A 245 -8.64 -17.35 -26.88
C GLU A 245 -7.90 -16.08 -26.46
N ILE A 246 -8.62 -15.05 -25.96
CA ILE A 246 -7.96 -13.85 -25.46
C ILE A 246 -7.11 -14.14 -24.22
N CYS A 247 -7.62 -14.95 -23.28
CA CYS A 247 -6.88 -15.33 -22.09
C CYS A 247 -5.64 -16.15 -22.45
N ASP A 248 -5.74 -17.08 -23.41
CA ASP A 248 -4.62 -17.88 -23.90
C ASP A 248 -3.53 -16.98 -24.51
N LYS A 249 -3.93 -16.07 -25.42
CA LYS A 249 -3.03 -15.09 -26.07
C LYS A 249 -2.27 -14.25 -25.04
N TYR A 250 -2.97 -13.66 -24.08
CA TYR A 250 -2.34 -12.74 -23.14
C TYR A 250 -1.61 -13.45 -22.00
N PHE A 251 -2.02 -14.67 -21.61
CA PHE A 251 -1.23 -15.49 -20.70
C PHE A 251 0.19 -15.70 -21.22
N ASP A 252 0.33 -16.02 -22.51
CA ASP A 252 1.64 -16.20 -23.15
C ASP A 252 2.45 -14.90 -23.17
N ILE A 253 1.80 -13.75 -23.37
CA ILE A 253 2.44 -12.42 -23.29
C ILE A 253 2.96 -12.17 -21.87
N HIS A 254 2.12 -12.33 -20.84
CA HIS A 254 2.52 -12.15 -19.45
C HIS A 254 3.69 -13.07 -19.07
N ASN A 255 3.57 -14.37 -19.38
CA ASN A 255 4.61 -15.36 -19.10
C ASN A 255 5.93 -15.01 -19.81
N SER A 256 5.87 -14.57 -21.06
CA SER A 256 7.06 -14.16 -21.83
C SER A 256 7.73 -12.91 -21.22
N VAL A 257 6.95 -11.89 -20.86
CA VAL A 257 7.46 -10.69 -20.21
C VAL A 257 8.13 -11.03 -18.88
N TYR A 258 7.48 -11.81 -18.02
CA TYR A 258 8.04 -12.15 -16.70
C TYR A 258 9.28 -13.04 -16.80
N ARG A 259 9.34 -13.94 -17.78
CA ARG A 259 10.57 -14.69 -18.09
C ARG A 259 11.70 -13.77 -18.55
N TRP A 260 11.41 -12.79 -19.39
CA TRP A 260 12.42 -11.82 -19.84
C TRP A 260 12.97 -10.96 -18.70
N PHE A 261 12.10 -10.54 -17.77
CA PHE A 261 12.50 -9.90 -16.51
C PHE A 261 13.19 -10.84 -15.51
N ASN A 262 13.34 -12.12 -15.85
CA ASN A 262 13.92 -13.16 -15.00
C ASN A 262 13.19 -13.31 -13.65
N ILE A 263 11.86 -13.20 -13.65
CA ILE A 263 11.05 -13.44 -12.47
C ILE A 263 11.05 -14.95 -12.17
N GLY A 264 11.55 -15.33 -10.99
CA GLY A 264 11.79 -16.70 -10.58
C GLY A 264 10.59 -17.33 -9.86
N PHE A 265 9.44 -17.39 -10.53
CA PHE A 265 8.28 -18.15 -10.06
C PHE A 265 8.62 -19.65 -9.97
N ASP A 266 8.18 -20.31 -8.91
CA ASP A 266 8.15 -21.77 -8.83
C ASP A 266 6.96 -22.32 -9.63
N TYR A 267 5.86 -21.58 -9.70
CA TYR A 267 4.72 -21.87 -10.56
C TYR A 267 4.00 -20.57 -10.98
N PHE A 268 3.77 -20.41 -12.28
CA PHE A 268 2.95 -19.34 -12.86
C PHE A 268 1.71 -19.95 -13.51
N GLY A 269 0.57 -19.84 -12.83
CA GLY A 269 -0.68 -20.51 -13.16
C GLY A 269 -1.73 -19.62 -13.81
N ARG A 270 -2.97 -20.09 -13.79
CA ARG A 270 -4.14 -19.48 -14.43
C ARG A 270 -5.38 -19.68 -13.56
N THR A 271 -6.30 -18.71 -13.52
CA THR A 271 -7.57 -18.90 -12.79
C THR A 271 -8.58 -19.74 -13.56
N SER A 272 -8.46 -19.89 -14.88
CA SER A 272 -9.40 -20.63 -15.74
C SER A 272 -9.15 -22.16 -15.77
N THR A 273 -9.07 -22.79 -14.60
CA THR A 273 -8.80 -24.24 -14.46
C THR A 273 -9.95 -25.00 -13.77
N PRO A 274 -10.11 -26.32 -14.02
CA PRO A 274 -11.11 -27.12 -13.30
C PRO A 274 -10.92 -27.08 -11.78
N GLN A 275 -9.68 -27.03 -11.31
CA GLN A 275 -9.34 -26.94 -9.89
C GLN A 275 -9.82 -25.64 -9.26
N GLN A 276 -9.80 -24.52 -10.00
CA GLN A 276 -10.38 -23.26 -9.52
C GLN A 276 -11.88 -23.44 -9.25
N THR A 277 -12.63 -24.04 -10.17
CA THR A 277 -14.06 -24.30 -10.00
C THR A 277 -14.33 -25.15 -8.77
N GLU A 278 -13.60 -26.26 -8.60
CA GLU A 278 -13.74 -27.15 -7.46
C GLU A 278 -13.47 -26.43 -6.13
N ILE A 279 -12.36 -25.69 -6.05
CA ILE A 279 -11.94 -25.01 -4.81
C ILE A 279 -12.91 -23.87 -4.48
N ALA A 280 -13.27 -23.04 -5.46
CA ALA A 280 -14.18 -21.92 -5.27
C ALA A 280 -15.58 -22.39 -4.86
N GLN A 281 -16.13 -23.41 -5.54
CA GLN A 281 -17.42 -23.98 -5.15
C GLN A 281 -17.38 -24.58 -3.75
N ARG A 282 -16.31 -25.31 -3.42
CA ARG A 282 -16.14 -25.89 -2.07
C ARG A 282 -16.05 -24.81 -0.99
N MET A 283 -15.33 -23.71 -1.24
CA MET A 283 -15.26 -22.58 -0.31
C MET A 283 -16.63 -21.90 -0.15
N PHE A 284 -17.32 -21.64 -1.25
CA PHE A 284 -18.66 -21.06 -1.26
C PHE A 284 -19.67 -21.92 -0.50
N LEU A 285 -19.71 -23.23 -0.78
CA LEU A 285 -20.62 -24.15 -0.10
C LEU A 285 -20.35 -24.20 1.40
N LYS A 286 -19.09 -24.20 1.83
CA LYS A 286 -18.75 -24.11 3.26
C LYS A 286 -19.27 -22.82 3.88
N LEU A 287 -19.12 -21.66 3.22
CA LEU A 287 -19.67 -20.40 3.73
C LEU A 287 -21.19 -20.47 3.86
N LYS A 288 -21.86 -21.01 2.83
CA LYS A 288 -23.31 -21.17 2.80
C LYS A 288 -23.81 -22.10 3.91
N ASP A 289 -23.17 -23.25 4.09
CA ASP A 289 -23.54 -24.25 5.10
C ASP A 289 -23.34 -23.73 6.54
N ASN A 290 -22.44 -22.76 6.73
CA ASN A 290 -22.23 -22.08 8.01
C ASN A 290 -23.10 -20.81 8.18
N GLY A 291 -24.04 -20.54 7.28
CA GLY A 291 -24.97 -19.41 7.40
C GLY A 291 -24.38 -18.04 7.03
N PHE A 292 -23.19 -17.98 6.41
CA PHE A 292 -22.54 -16.72 6.00
C PHE A 292 -22.93 -16.26 4.59
N VAL A 293 -23.93 -16.90 3.96
CA VAL A 293 -24.42 -16.53 2.63
C VAL A 293 -25.92 -16.26 2.69
N SER A 294 -26.32 -15.07 2.24
CA SER A 294 -27.72 -14.69 2.05
C SER A 294 -28.07 -14.58 0.57
N SER A 295 -29.37 -14.66 0.26
CA SER A 295 -29.90 -14.44 -1.10
C SER A 295 -30.83 -13.25 -1.05
N GLN A 296 -30.66 -12.31 -1.99
CA GLN A 296 -31.53 -11.14 -2.11
C GLN A 296 -31.90 -10.91 -3.58
N SER A 297 -33.12 -10.41 -3.81
CA SER A 297 -33.54 -9.96 -5.14
C SER A 297 -32.99 -8.56 -5.37
N VAL A 298 -32.25 -8.39 -6.46
CA VAL A 298 -31.68 -7.11 -6.88
C VAL A 298 -32.24 -6.74 -8.24
N ASP A 299 -32.70 -5.50 -8.36
CA ASP A 299 -33.14 -4.94 -9.64
C ASP A 299 -31.93 -4.65 -10.52
N GLN A 300 -31.87 -5.31 -11.68
CA GLN A 300 -30.79 -5.16 -12.66
C GLN A 300 -31.34 -4.77 -14.02
N LEU A 301 -30.54 -4.08 -14.83
CA LEU A 301 -30.92 -3.73 -16.19
C LEU A 301 -30.72 -4.91 -17.14
N LEU A 302 -31.80 -5.37 -17.76
CA LEU A 302 -31.82 -6.43 -18.77
C LEU A 302 -31.93 -5.81 -20.16
N CYS A 303 -30.98 -6.11 -21.05
CA CYS A 303 -31.13 -5.81 -22.46
C CYS A 303 -31.85 -6.96 -23.15
N THR A 304 -33.10 -6.76 -23.56
CA THR A 304 -33.91 -7.77 -24.25
C THR A 304 -33.35 -8.15 -25.63
N ASN A 305 -32.67 -7.22 -26.31
CA ASN A 305 -32.07 -7.49 -27.62
C ASN A 305 -30.76 -8.30 -27.52
N CYS A 306 -29.96 -8.07 -26.48
CA CYS A 306 -28.72 -8.83 -26.24
C CYS A 306 -28.94 -10.07 -25.36
N ASP A 307 -30.18 -10.29 -24.90
CA ASP A 307 -30.60 -11.34 -23.97
C ASP A 307 -29.65 -11.52 -22.77
N ARG A 308 -29.31 -10.41 -22.11
CA ARG A 308 -28.40 -10.42 -20.95
C ARG A 308 -28.63 -9.27 -19.98
N PHE A 309 -28.36 -9.54 -18.71
CA PHE A 309 -28.18 -8.49 -17.72
C PHE A 309 -26.93 -7.67 -18.04
N LEU A 310 -27.05 -6.36 -17.93
CA LEU A 310 -25.98 -5.42 -18.22
C LEU A 310 -25.22 -5.12 -16.93
N ALA A 311 -23.92 -5.43 -16.93
CA ALA A 311 -23.00 -4.87 -15.95
C ALA A 311 -22.92 -3.34 -16.13
N ASP A 312 -22.54 -2.62 -15.08
CA ASP A 312 -22.46 -1.15 -15.08
C ASP A 312 -21.66 -0.56 -16.26
N ARG A 313 -20.64 -1.29 -16.73
CA ARG A 313 -19.79 -0.91 -17.87
C ARG A 313 -20.49 -1.00 -19.23
N PHE A 314 -21.60 -1.73 -19.33
CA PHE A 314 -22.40 -1.91 -20.54
C PHE A 314 -23.68 -1.06 -20.54
N VAL A 315 -23.84 -0.19 -19.55
CA VAL A 315 -24.94 0.76 -19.47
C VAL A 315 -24.37 2.18 -19.55
N GLU A 316 -24.99 2.99 -20.41
CA GLU A 316 -24.79 4.44 -20.41
C GLU A 316 -26.14 5.12 -20.31
N GLY A 317 -26.16 6.36 -19.84
CA GLY A 317 -27.39 7.16 -19.76
C GLY A 317 -27.16 8.54 -19.18
N THR A 318 -28.24 9.29 -19.02
CA THR A 318 -28.21 10.62 -18.42
C THR A 318 -27.96 10.54 -16.92
N CYS A 319 -26.97 11.27 -16.43
CA CYS A 319 -26.61 11.37 -15.02
C CYS A 319 -27.81 11.87 -14.20
N PRO A 320 -28.25 11.14 -13.16
CA PRO A 320 -29.39 11.53 -12.34
C PRO A 320 -29.08 12.66 -11.36
N TYR A 321 -27.82 13.06 -11.22
CA TYR A 321 -27.43 14.09 -10.26
C TYR A 321 -28.00 15.46 -10.67
N PRO A 322 -28.76 16.14 -9.79
CA PRO A 322 -29.36 17.43 -10.10
C PRO A 322 -28.32 18.46 -10.56
N GLY A 323 -28.58 19.08 -11.71
CA GLY A 323 -27.69 20.09 -12.30
C GLY A 323 -26.50 19.54 -13.11
N CYS A 324 -26.30 18.22 -13.19
CA CYS A 324 -25.24 17.65 -14.02
C CYS A 324 -25.68 17.41 -15.47
N GLY A 325 -26.75 16.62 -15.64
CA GLY A 325 -27.37 16.31 -16.93
C GLY A 325 -26.44 15.67 -17.97
N TYR A 326 -25.34 15.04 -17.56
CA TYR A 326 -24.40 14.42 -18.50
C TYR A 326 -25.05 13.22 -19.19
N GLU A 327 -25.14 13.21 -20.51
CA GLU A 327 -25.92 12.22 -21.28
C GLU A 327 -25.25 10.84 -21.41
N ASP A 328 -23.95 10.75 -21.12
CA ASP A 328 -23.13 9.53 -21.30
C ASP A 328 -22.53 9.04 -19.98
N ALA A 329 -23.23 9.22 -18.86
CA ALA A 329 -22.80 8.67 -17.58
C ALA A 329 -22.85 7.14 -17.60
N ARG A 330 -21.85 6.50 -16.98
CA ARG A 330 -21.76 5.03 -16.85
C ARG A 330 -22.64 4.55 -15.69
N GLY A 331 -22.95 3.26 -15.66
CA GLY A 331 -23.79 2.66 -14.61
C GLY A 331 -23.22 2.75 -13.19
N ASP A 332 -21.91 2.95 -13.04
CA ASP A 332 -21.18 2.99 -11.76
C ASP A 332 -20.81 4.42 -11.33
N GLN A 333 -20.48 5.29 -12.30
CA GLN A 333 -19.98 6.63 -12.05
C GLN A 333 -20.24 7.58 -13.21
N CYS A 334 -20.59 8.83 -12.90
CA CYS A 334 -20.59 9.90 -13.88
C CYS A 334 -19.21 10.55 -13.99
N ASP A 335 -18.58 10.47 -15.17
CA ASP A 335 -17.24 11.03 -15.40
C ASP A 335 -17.21 12.57 -15.38
N LYS A 336 -18.37 13.25 -15.54
CA LYS A 336 -18.47 14.72 -15.49
C LYS A 336 -18.49 15.28 -14.07
N CYS A 337 -19.27 14.69 -13.16
CA CYS A 337 -19.42 15.19 -11.78
C CYS A 337 -18.75 14.30 -10.72
N GLY A 338 -18.22 13.14 -11.11
CA GLY A 338 -17.55 12.18 -10.23
C GLY A 338 -18.49 11.40 -9.30
N LYS A 339 -19.81 11.64 -9.36
CA LYS A 339 -20.79 10.99 -8.50
C LYS A 339 -20.89 9.50 -8.80
N LEU A 340 -20.80 8.68 -7.74
CA LEU A 340 -21.15 7.26 -7.78
C LEU A 340 -22.67 7.11 -7.82
N ILE A 341 -23.15 6.29 -8.74
CA ILE A 341 -24.57 6.08 -9.03
C ILE A 341 -24.84 4.59 -9.25
N THR A 342 -26.11 4.20 -9.17
CA THR A 342 -26.56 2.85 -9.53
C THR A 342 -27.09 2.87 -10.96
N ALA A 343 -26.84 1.83 -11.76
CA ALA A 343 -27.24 1.81 -13.17
C ALA A 343 -28.76 1.98 -13.37
N THR A 344 -29.58 1.53 -12.43
CA THR A 344 -31.05 1.68 -12.44
C THR A 344 -31.54 3.12 -12.21
N GLU A 345 -30.67 4.00 -11.70
CA GLU A 345 -30.98 5.42 -11.47
C GLU A 345 -30.73 6.29 -12.71
N LEU A 346 -30.03 5.77 -13.73
CA LEU A 346 -29.74 6.52 -14.94
C LEU A 346 -31.02 6.94 -15.67
N GLY A 347 -31.07 8.21 -16.10
CA GLY A 347 -32.09 8.68 -17.01
C GLY A 347 -31.83 8.13 -18.42
N SER A 348 -32.89 7.71 -19.13
CA SER A 348 -32.77 7.19 -20.51
C SER A 348 -31.62 6.17 -20.69
N PRO A 349 -31.57 5.09 -19.88
CA PRO A 349 -30.48 4.13 -19.97
C PRO A 349 -30.47 3.47 -21.34
N ARG A 350 -29.28 3.16 -21.83
CA ARG A 350 -29.05 2.48 -23.11
C ARG A 350 -27.96 1.43 -22.97
N CYS A 351 -28.15 0.32 -23.66
CA CYS A 351 -27.14 -0.72 -23.78
C CYS A 351 -25.99 -0.23 -24.67
N LYS A 352 -24.76 -0.25 -24.16
CA LYS A 352 -23.57 0.13 -24.94
C LYS A 352 -23.31 -0.78 -26.13
N LEU A 353 -23.82 -2.03 -26.09
CA LEU A 353 -23.59 -3.04 -27.12
C LEU A 353 -24.50 -2.85 -28.35
N CYS A 354 -25.80 -2.57 -28.13
CA CYS A 354 -26.78 -2.51 -29.22
C CYS A 354 -27.62 -1.23 -29.26
N GLY A 355 -27.40 -0.29 -28.33
CA GLY A 355 -28.13 0.98 -28.24
C GLY A 355 -29.57 0.88 -27.70
N THR A 356 -30.12 -0.31 -27.53
CA THR A 356 -31.49 -0.51 -27.03
C THR A 356 -31.64 -0.09 -25.58
N THR A 357 -32.79 0.51 -25.23
CA THR A 357 -33.17 0.81 -23.85
C THR A 357 -33.38 -0.49 -23.06
N PRO A 358 -32.63 -0.75 -21.98
CA PRO A 358 -32.83 -1.91 -21.14
C PRO A 358 -34.04 -1.75 -20.22
N SER A 359 -34.61 -2.87 -19.79
CA SER A 359 -35.70 -2.93 -18.80
C SER A 359 -35.16 -3.33 -17.43
N VAL A 360 -35.71 -2.75 -16.36
CA VAL A 360 -35.41 -3.20 -14.99
C VAL A 360 -36.06 -4.57 -14.77
N THR A 361 -35.29 -5.54 -14.27
CA THR A 361 -35.77 -6.89 -14.00
C THR A 361 -35.13 -7.42 -12.71
N PRO A 362 -35.92 -8.00 -11.79
CA PRO A 362 -35.39 -8.56 -10.57
C PRO A 362 -34.56 -9.82 -10.85
N SER A 363 -33.41 -9.92 -10.20
CA SER A 363 -32.47 -11.03 -10.32
C SER A 363 -32.02 -11.48 -8.93
N GLN A 364 -31.99 -12.79 -8.69
CA GLN A 364 -31.53 -13.33 -7.40
C GLN A 364 -30.00 -13.29 -7.35
N GLN A 365 -29.46 -12.61 -6.35
CA GLN A 365 -28.03 -12.49 -6.11
C GLN A 365 -27.67 -13.08 -4.74
N LEU A 366 -26.47 -13.65 -4.66
CA LEU A 366 -25.91 -14.22 -3.43
C LEU A 366 -24.92 -13.24 -2.82
N PHE A 367 -25.02 -13.04 -1.51
CA PHE A 367 -24.18 -12.12 -0.76
C PHE A 367 -23.40 -12.87 0.32
N ILE A 368 -22.13 -12.48 0.53
CA ILE A 368 -21.32 -12.97 1.66
C ILE A 368 -21.42 -11.95 2.78
N GLU A 369 -21.83 -12.40 3.97
CA GLU A 369 -21.99 -11.56 5.15
C GLU A 369 -20.62 -11.30 5.81
N LEU A 370 -20.05 -10.11 5.58
CA LEU A 370 -18.72 -9.74 6.09
C LEU A 370 -18.71 -9.19 7.52
N GLY A 371 -19.87 -8.76 8.03
CA GLY A 371 -19.99 -7.97 9.26
C GLY A 371 -20.69 -8.67 10.43
N GLN A 372 -20.74 -10.00 10.44
CA GLN A 372 -21.31 -10.77 11.55
C GLN A 372 -20.34 -10.96 12.71
#